data_AF-A0A842VEJ8-F1
#
_entry.id   AF-A0A842VEJ8-F1
#
_cell.length_a   1.000
_cell.length_b   1.000
_cell.length_c   1.000
_cell.angle_alpha   90.00
_cell.angle_beta   90.00
_cell.angle_gamma   90.00
#
_symmetry.space_group_name_H-M   'P 1'
#
loop_
_entity.id
_entity.type
_entity.pdbx_description
1 polymer ?
#
loop_
_entity_poly.entity_id
_entity_poly.type
_entity_poly.pdbx_seq_one_letter_code
_entity_poly.pdbx_strand_id
1 'polypeptide(L)'
;MTLLSPWWDTAINFILIITLDSYLKTLILIAMGFLVPLGFKLWMISFSNFFINKYKTPLLVLSGVYTILYEIYIIYSLIINPAYIGTKISTFKFEYTAIMEILKIVLLLGFIFTGLYFSMISLKEKDSEIKLKGTNLLRAFIFFTIDAVIDLLAGEIIQIVIGMTLLMLDSISFYLGYILLEKVIKIFLKLESIGKNPIPHYQFLLF
;
A
#
# COMPACT_ATOMS: atom_id res chain seq x y z
N MET A 1 -2.07 8.83 -1.70
CA MET A 1 -1.48 7.55 -2.15
C MET A 1 0.04 7.61 -2.28
N THR A 2 0.62 8.75 -2.65
CA THR A 2 2.07 8.94 -2.78
C THR A 2 2.87 8.86 -1.47
N LEU A 3 2.23 8.79 -0.29
CA LEU A 3 2.93 8.74 1.02
C LEU A 3 3.05 7.34 1.63
N LEU A 4 2.61 6.28 0.93
CA LEU A 4 2.39 4.96 1.55
C LEU A 4 3.14 3.79 0.91
N SER A 5 3.85 3.98 -0.21
CA SER A 5 4.64 2.88 -0.79
C SER A 5 6.00 2.81 -0.08
N PRO A 6 6.35 1.73 0.62
CA PRO A 6 7.70 1.56 1.17
C PRO A 6 8.79 1.43 0.08
N TRP A 7 8.40 1.33 -1.20
CA TRP A 7 9.31 1.08 -2.34
C TRP A 7 9.64 2.33 -3.18
N TRP A 8 9.41 3.53 -2.65
CA TRP A 8 9.83 4.77 -3.34
C TRP A 8 11.33 4.79 -3.62
N ASP A 9 12.12 4.26 -2.70
CA ASP A 9 13.57 4.16 -2.81
C ASP A 9 13.98 3.39 -4.08
N THR A 10 13.32 2.27 -4.35
CA THR A 10 13.56 1.41 -5.50
C THR A 10 13.07 2.06 -6.79
N ALA A 11 11.86 2.63 -6.79
CA ALA A 11 11.29 3.29 -7.96
C ALA A 11 12.10 4.53 -8.39
N ILE A 12 12.48 5.40 -7.45
CA ILE A 12 13.31 6.58 -7.76
C ILE A 12 14.69 6.13 -8.23
N ASN A 13 15.31 5.16 -7.56
CA ASN A 13 16.62 4.65 -7.97
C ASN A 13 16.58 4.05 -9.38
N PHE A 14 15.52 3.29 -9.73
CA PHE A 14 15.31 2.77 -11.08
C PHE A 14 15.24 3.90 -12.12
N ILE A 15 14.43 4.94 -11.86
CA ILE A 15 14.29 6.10 -12.76
C ILE A 15 15.63 6.82 -12.95
N LEU A 16 16.40 7.04 -11.88
CA LEU A 16 17.71 7.71 -11.96
C LEU A 16 18.72 6.91 -12.78
N ILE A 17 18.70 5.58 -12.67
CA ILE A 17 19.60 4.71 -13.43
C ILE A 17 19.29 4.83 -14.93
N ILE A 18 18.00 4.74 -15.32
CA ILE A 18 17.64 4.78 -16.74
C ILE A 18 17.75 6.18 -17.37
N THR A 19 17.62 7.25 -16.57
CA THR A 19 17.60 8.63 -17.09
C THR A 19 18.94 9.35 -16.97
N LEU A 20 19.71 9.09 -15.92
CA LEU A 20 20.92 9.84 -15.57
C LEU A 20 22.15 8.94 -15.44
N ASP A 21 22.02 7.63 -15.67
CA ASP A 21 23.09 6.64 -15.42
C ASP A 21 23.70 6.79 -14.01
N SER A 22 22.84 7.10 -13.04
CA SER A 22 23.22 7.39 -11.66
C SER A 22 22.32 6.66 -10.67
N TYR A 23 22.80 6.44 -9.45
CA TYR A 23 22.04 5.78 -8.39
C TYR A 23 21.94 6.65 -7.15
N LEU A 24 20.89 6.42 -6.36
CA LEU A 24 20.75 7.10 -5.08
C LEU A 24 21.90 6.70 -4.14
N LYS A 25 22.49 7.72 -3.51
CA LYS A 25 23.41 7.51 -2.39
C LYS A 25 22.65 6.84 -1.25
N THR A 26 23.33 5.94 -0.55
CA THR A 26 22.76 5.16 0.57
C THR A 26 22.03 6.02 1.60
N LEU A 27 22.57 7.20 1.92
CA LEU A 27 21.94 8.13 2.85
C LEU A 27 20.57 8.63 2.38
N ILE A 28 20.38 8.84 1.07
CA ILE A 28 19.11 9.30 0.51
C ILE A 28 18.07 8.16 0.52
N LEU A 29 18.49 6.93 0.16
CA LEU A 29 17.63 5.74 0.26
C LEU A 29 17.10 5.58 1.69
N ILE A 30 18.00 5.70 2.68
CA ILE A 30 17.65 5.59 4.09
C ILE A 30 16.75 6.75 4.54
N ALA A 31 17.02 7.97 4.11
CA ALA A 31 16.20 9.14 4.44
C ALA A 31 14.77 9.01 3.90
N MET A 32 14.56 8.32 2.78
CA MET A 32 13.21 8.07 2.26
C MET A 32 12.40 7.11 3.15
N GLY A 33 13.06 6.21 3.88
CA GLY A 33 12.44 5.38 4.91
C GLY A 33 11.83 6.17 6.07
N PHE A 34 12.25 7.43 6.27
CA PHE A 34 11.72 8.32 7.30
C PHE A 34 10.25 8.72 7.08
N LEU A 35 9.75 8.69 5.84
CA LEU A 35 8.38 9.09 5.53
C LEU A 35 7.35 7.98 5.82
N VAL A 36 7.79 6.73 5.95
CA VAL A 36 6.90 5.58 6.13
C VAL A 36 6.11 5.65 7.45
N PRO A 37 6.72 5.93 8.62
CA PRO A 37 5.99 6.08 9.88
C PRO A 37 4.99 7.23 9.86
N LEU A 38 5.36 8.35 9.22
CA LEU A 38 4.47 9.49 9.05
C LEU A 38 3.25 9.10 8.21
N GLY A 39 3.45 8.37 7.11
CA GLY A 39 2.38 7.82 6.29
C GLY A 39 1.44 6.93 7.10
N PHE A 40 1.98 6.05 7.94
CA PHE A 40 1.19 5.20 8.82
C PHE A 40 0.40 6.00 9.87
N LYS A 41 1.00 7.03 10.48
CA LYS A 41 0.28 7.91 11.42
C LYS A 41 -0.90 8.61 10.74
N LEU A 42 -0.70 9.15 9.53
CA LEU A 42 -1.77 9.77 8.76
C LEU A 42 -2.87 8.77 8.38
N TRP A 43 -2.48 7.53 8.03
CA TRP A 43 -3.41 6.44 7.81
C TRP A 43 -4.26 6.15 9.05
N MET A 44 -3.64 6.03 10.23
CA MET A 44 -4.35 5.78 11.49
C MET A 44 -5.28 6.92 11.88
N ILE A 45 -4.90 8.18 11.64
CA ILE A 45 -5.78 9.35 11.79
C ILE A 45 -7.02 9.20 10.92
N SER A 46 -6.81 8.91 9.63
CA SER A 46 -7.88 8.75 8.66
C SER A 46 -8.81 7.61 9.06
N PHE A 47 -8.26 6.42 9.33
CA PHE A 47 -9.00 5.24 9.78
C PHE A 47 -9.82 5.50 11.05
N SER A 48 -9.21 6.12 12.07
CA SER A 48 -9.86 6.37 13.35
C SER A 48 -11.04 7.34 13.28
N ASN A 49 -11.02 8.28 12.32
CA ASN A 49 -12.10 9.25 12.11
C ASN A 49 -13.38 8.59 11.57
N PHE A 50 -13.25 7.48 10.83
CA PHE A 50 -14.39 6.87 10.16
C PHE A 50 -15.09 5.75 10.96
N PHE A 51 -14.36 4.96 11.78
CA PHE A 51 -14.94 3.70 12.28
C PHE A 51 -15.03 3.57 13.79
N ILE A 52 -14.16 4.22 14.56
CA ILE A 52 -13.92 3.77 15.92
C ILE A 52 -13.84 4.93 16.89
N ASN A 53 -14.95 5.62 17.13
CA ASN A 53 -14.97 6.74 18.08
C ASN A 53 -14.51 6.30 19.49
N LYS A 54 -14.89 5.09 19.92
CA LYS A 54 -14.53 4.54 21.24
C LYS A 54 -13.03 4.24 21.41
N TYR A 55 -12.34 3.79 20.35
CA TYR A 55 -10.92 3.42 20.41
C TYR A 55 -10.03 4.39 19.62
N LYS A 56 -10.57 5.52 19.18
CA LYS A 56 -9.85 6.56 18.43
C LYS A 56 -8.60 7.00 19.20
N THR A 57 -8.77 7.49 20.42
CA THR A 57 -7.65 8.00 21.23
C THR A 57 -6.61 6.91 21.50
N PRO A 58 -6.96 5.70 21.98
CA PRO A 58 -5.98 4.61 22.15
C PRO A 58 -5.21 4.27 20.86
N LEU A 59 -5.88 4.17 19.71
CA LEU A 59 -5.22 3.84 18.43
C LEU A 59 -4.26 4.94 17.97
N LEU A 60 -4.64 6.21 18.16
CA LEU A 60 -3.78 7.36 17.81
C LEU A 60 -2.59 7.50 18.75
N VAL A 61 -2.78 7.24 20.04
CA VAL A 61 -1.67 7.22 21.01
C VAL A 61 -0.72 6.08 20.69
N LEU A 62 -1.21 4.86 20.47
CA LEU A 62 -0.38 3.70 20.15
C LEU A 62 0.42 3.89 18.85
N SER A 63 -0.26 4.32 17.78
CA SER A 63 0.41 4.61 16.50
C SER A 63 1.38 5.79 16.60
N GLY A 64 1.05 6.81 17.40
CA GLY A 64 1.93 7.94 17.69
C GLY A 64 3.20 7.54 18.43
N VAL A 65 3.08 6.77 19.50
CA VAL A 65 4.23 6.23 20.27
C VAL A 65 5.10 5.38 19.36
N TYR A 66 4.49 4.47 18.59
CA TYR A 66 5.21 3.63 17.64
C TYR A 66 5.99 4.47 16.61
N THR A 67 5.35 5.48 16.01
CA THR A 67 5.96 6.38 15.01
C THR A 67 7.16 7.11 15.60
N ILE A 68 7.02 7.66 16.82
CA ILE A 68 8.10 8.37 17.51
C ILE A 68 9.28 7.43 17.79
N LEU A 69 9.02 6.21 18.27
CA LEU A 69 10.08 5.24 18.54
C LEU A 69 10.84 4.85 17.27
N TYR A 70 10.10 4.65 16.17
CA TYR A 70 10.69 4.35 14.86
C TYR A 70 11.56 5.52 14.37
N GLU A 71 11.05 6.75 14.43
CA GLU A 71 11.79 7.95 14.01
C GLU A 71 13.05 8.17 14.86
N ILE A 72 12.96 8.01 16.18
CA ILE A 72 14.12 8.07 17.08
C ILE A 72 15.18 7.05 16.66
N TYR A 73 14.78 5.81 16.39
CA TYR A 73 15.70 4.75 15.97
C TYR A 73 16.40 5.09 14.65
N ILE A 74 15.66 5.58 13.65
CA ILE A 74 16.25 5.99 12.37
C ILE A 74 17.20 7.17 12.55
N ILE A 75 16.77 8.23 13.25
CA ILE A 75 17.60 9.43 13.44
C ILE A 75 18.88 9.08 14.20
N TYR A 76 18.77 8.32 15.29
CA TYR A 76 19.92 7.82 16.05
C TYR A 76 20.89 7.05 15.17
N SER A 77 20.36 6.11 14.37
CA SER A 77 21.16 5.27 13.49
C SER A 77 21.83 6.09 12.39
N LEU A 78 21.14 7.07 11.81
CA LEU A 78 21.71 7.97 10.79
C LEU A 78 22.87 8.81 11.31
N ILE A 79 22.81 9.27 12.56
CA ILE A 79 23.85 10.11 13.17
C ILE A 79 25.09 9.28 13.53
N ILE A 80 24.90 8.09 14.07
CA ILE A 80 26.01 7.27 14.60
C ILE A 80 26.61 6.38 13.52
N ASN A 81 25.78 5.56 12.87
CA ASN A 81 26.21 4.67 11.81
C ASN A 81 24.99 4.18 11.00
N PRO A 82 24.81 4.63 9.75
CA PRO A 82 23.70 4.21 8.90
C PRO A 82 23.59 2.69 8.69
N ALA A 83 24.68 1.94 8.91
CA ALA A 83 24.68 0.47 8.85
C ALA A 83 23.75 -0.19 9.88
N TYR A 84 23.32 0.52 10.94
CA TYR A 84 22.30 0.01 11.86
C TYR A 84 20.91 -0.06 11.24
N ILE A 85 20.63 0.69 10.18
CA ILE A 85 19.36 0.60 9.44
C ILE A 85 19.44 -0.49 8.38
N GLY A 86 20.56 -0.56 7.68
CA GLY A 86 20.81 -1.56 6.66
C GLY A 86 22.03 -1.24 5.81
N THR A 87 22.35 -2.16 4.91
CA THR A 87 23.48 -2.07 4.00
C THR A 87 23.03 -2.29 2.56
N LYS A 88 23.66 -1.57 1.63
CA LYS A 88 23.43 -1.77 0.21
C LYS A 88 24.24 -2.99 -0.25
N ILE A 89 23.56 -4.05 -0.69
CA ILE A 89 24.23 -5.25 -1.25
C ILE A 89 24.53 -5.05 -2.73
N SER A 90 23.60 -4.46 -3.49
CA SER A 90 23.73 -4.31 -4.94
C SER A 90 23.11 -3.00 -5.43
N THR A 91 23.21 -2.72 -6.72
CA THR A 91 22.63 -1.51 -7.34
C THR A 91 21.14 -1.34 -7.03
N PHE A 92 20.41 -2.44 -6.94
CA PHE A 92 18.96 -2.47 -6.73
C PHE A 92 18.51 -3.10 -5.40
N LYS A 93 19.44 -3.67 -4.61
CA LYS A 93 19.10 -4.38 -3.37
C LYS A 93 19.69 -3.67 -2.15
N PHE A 94 18.80 -3.28 -1.25
CA PHE A 94 19.12 -2.80 0.09
C PHE A 94 18.65 -3.84 1.12
N GLU A 95 19.55 -4.26 2.00
CA GLU A 95 19.25 -5.22 3.05
C GLU A 95 19.08 -4.47 4.36
N TYR A 96 17.90 -4.60 4.95
CA TYR A 96 17.58 -3.98 6.22
C TYR A 96 18.10 -4.84 7.37
N THR A 97 18.46 -4.22 8.48
CA THR A 97 18.79 -4.98 9.69
C THR A 97 17.53 -5.62 10.27
N ALA A 98 17.69 -6.70 11.04
CA ALA A 98 16.57 -7.40 11.67
C ALA A 98 15.66 -6.47 12.51
N ILE A 99 16.24 -5.48 13.19
CA ILE A 99 15.46 -4.48 13.96
C ILE A 99 14.57 -3.68 13.01
N MET A 100 15.13 -3.20 11.91
CA MET A 100 14.39 -2.42 10.92
C MET A 100 13.32 -3.24 10.21
N GLU A 101 13.58 -4.53 9.94
CA GLU A 101 12.58 -5.46 9.39
C GLU A 101 11.41 -5.68 10.37
N ILE A 102 11.69 -5.92 11.65
CA ILE A 102 10.66 -6.06 12.69
C ILE A 102 9.78 -4.81 12.73
N LEU A 103 10.41 -3.63 12.71
CA LEU A 103 9.67 -2.38 12.69
C LEU A 103 8.78 -2.30 11.42
N LYS A 104 9.32 -2.55 10.23
CA LYS A 104 8.54 -2.57 8.98
C LYS A 104 7.36 -3.55 9.04
N ILE A 105 7.55 -4.76 9.58
CA ILE A 105 6.50 -5.77 9.73
C ILE A 105 5.37 -5.27 10.63
N VAL A 106 5.68 -4.60 11.74
CA VAL A 106 4.65 -4.04 12.64
C VAL A 106 3.81 -2.97 11.92
N LEU A 107 4.45 -2.07 11.16
CA LEU A 107 3.75 -1.08 10.32
C LEU A 107 2.85 -1.76 9.29
N LEU A 108 3.40 -2.74 8.59
CA LEU A 108 2.73 -3.49 7.54
C LEU A 108 1.48 -4.19 8.08
N LEU A 109 1.61 -4.92 9.20
CA LEU A 109 0.48 -5.59 9.85
C LEU A 109 -0.59 -4.59 10.30
N GLY A 110 -0.19 -3.48 10.91
CA GLY A 110 -1.13 -2.43 11.31
C GLY A 110 -1.91 -1.88 10.11
N PHE A 111 -1.23 -1.62 9.00
CA PHE A 111 -1.83 -1.11 7.77
C PHE A 111 -2.77 -2.14 7.13
N ILE A 112 -2.34 -3.41 7.01
CA ILE A 112 -3.15 -4.50 6.43
C ILE A 112 -4.40 -4.75 7.27
N PHE A 113 -4.29 -4.92 8.59
CA PHE A 113 -5.45 -5.26 9.42
C PHE A 113 -6.49 -4.14 9.44
N THR A 114 -6.06 -2.88 9.59
CA THR A 114 -6.98 -1.74 9.56
C THR A 114 -7.57 -1.51 8.17
N GLY A 115 -6.80 -1.74 7.11
CA GLY A 115 -7.23 -1.68 5.71
C GLY A 115 -8.24 -2.74 5.30
N LEU A 116 -8.00 -3.99 5.69
CA LEU A 116 -8.94 -5.09 5.49
C LEU A 116 -10.25 -4.83 6.24
N TYR A 117 -10.16 -4.38 7.51
CA TYR A 117 -11.34 -4.01 8.29
C TYR A 117 -12.13 -2.86 7.64
N PHE A 118 -11.44 -1.81 7.19
CA PHE A 118 -12.01 -0.69 6.45
C PHE A 118 -12.81 -1.15 5.22
N SER A 119 -12.18 -2.02 4.43
CA SER A 119 -12.76 -2.56 3.20
C SER A 119 -13.98 -3.43 3.49
N MET A 120 -13.90 -4.29 4.52
CA MET A 120 -15.00 -5.16 4.93
C MET A 120 -16.23 -4.40 5.43
N ILE A 121 -16.06 -3.27 6.12
CA ILE A 121 -17.20 -2.44 6.53
C ILE A 121 -17.80 -1.74 5.33
N SER A 122 -16.96 -1.17 4.45
CA SER A 122 -17.43 -0.50 3.23
C SER A 122 -18.26 -1.42 2.33
N LEU A 123 -17.98 -2.73 2.33
CA LEU A 123 -18.76 -3.73 1.59
C LEU A 123 -20.18 -3.97 2.13
N LYS A 124 -20.44 -3.62 3.39
CA LYS A 124 -21.74 -3.76 4.04
C LYS A 124 -22.65 -2.54 3.85
N GLU A 125 -22.11 -1.45 3.31
CA GLU A 125 -22.88 -0.24 3.04
C GLU A 125 -23.94 -0.47 1.96
N LYS A 126 -25.09 0.21 2.11
CA LYS A 126 -26.20 0.12 1.14
C LYS A 126 -25.89 0.88 -0.14
N ASP A 127 -25.08 1.93 -0.02
CA ASP A 127 -24.66 2.73 -1.15
C ASP A 127 -23.74 1.91 -2.08
N SER A 128 -24.17 1.75 -3.34
CA SER A 128 -23.46 0.96 -4.33
C SER A 128 -22.08 1.52 -4.69
N GLU A 129 -21.88 2.83 -4.60
CA GLU A 129 -20.59 3.46 -4.85
C GLU A 129 -19.61 3.14 -3.72
N ILE A 130 -20.05 3.28 -2.46
CA ILE A 130 -19.22 2.95 -1.29
C ILE A 130 -18.84 1.47 -1.31
N LYS A 131 -19.81 0.60 -1.66
CA LYS A 131 -19.57 -0.84 -1.80
C LYS A 131 -18.56 -1.17 -2.91
N LEU A 132 -18.64 -0.50 -4.06
CA LEU A 132 -17.69 -0.69 -5.16
C LEU A 132 -16.28 -0.22 -4.77
N LYS A 133 -16.16 0.93 -4.10
CA LYS A 133 -14.89 1.43 -3.54
C LYS A 133 -14.30 0.41 -2.56
N GLY A 134 -15.10 -0.06 -1.60
CA GLY A 134 -14.70 -1.10 -0.64
C GLY A 134 -14.25 -2.41 -1.29
N THR A 135 -14.89 -2.82 -2.39
CA THR A 135 -14.51 -4.02 -3.15
C THR A 135 -13.12 -3.87 -3.77
N ASN A 136 -12.83 -2.73 -4.39
CA ASN A 136 -11.52 -2.47 -4.99
C ASN A 136 -10.43 -2.35 -3.92
N LEU A 137 -10.73 -1.71 -2.79
CA LEU A 137 -9.81 -1.64 -1.66
C LEU A 137 -9.49 -3.03 -1.09
N LEU A 138 -10.49 -3.90 -0.94
CA LEU A 138 -10.25 -5.27 -0.47
C LEU A 138 -9.28 -6.02 -1.39
N ARG A 139 -9.48 -5.91 -2.71
CA ARG A 139 -8.55 -6.50 -3.71
C ARG A 139 -7.16 -5.92 -3.58
N ALA A 140 -7.05 -4.60 -3.42
CA ALA A 140 -5.78 -3.92 -3.25
C ALA A 140 -5.02 -4.43 -2.03
N PHE A 141 -5.67 -4.50 -0.86
CA PHE A 141 -5.04 -5.02 0.35
C PHE A 141 -4.65 -6.51 0.23
N ILE A 142 -5.43 -7.33 -0.50
CA ILE A 142 -5.06 -8.72 -0.76
C ILE A 142 -3.80 -8.80 -1.64
N PHE A 143 -3.75 -8.09 -2.76
CA PHE A 143 -2.58 -8.07 -3.63
C PHE A 143 -1.33 -7.57 -2.90
N PHE A 144 -1.47 -6.46 -2.17
CA PHE A 144 -0.41 -5.89 -1.35
C PHE A 144 0.08 -6.86 -0.26
N THR A 145 -0.83 -7.61 0.38
CA THR A 145 -0.45 -8.62 1.38
C THR A 145 0.34 -9.76 0.74
N ILE A 146 -0.10 -10.25 -0.42
CA ILE A 146 0.59 -11.32 -1.14
C ILE A 146 1.97 -10.84 -1.60
N ASP A 147 2.04 -9.62 -2.15
CA ASP A 147 3.30 -8.99 -2.55
C ASP A 147 4.28 -8.90 -1.38
N ALA A 148 3.84 -8.37 -0.23
CA ALA A 148 4.71 -8.25 0.93
C ALA A 148 5.20 -9.61 1.47
N VAL A 149 4.38 -10.67 1.38
CA VAL A 149 4.82 -12.03 1.73
C VAL A 149 5.84 -12.55 0.72
N ILE A 150 5.66 -12.28 -0.57
CA ILE A 150 6.62 -12.67 -1.60
C ILE A 150 7.94 -11.92 -1.41
N ASP A 151 7.91 -10.61 -1.12
CA ASP A 151 9.09 -9.79 -0.86
C ASP A 151 9.93 -10.33 0.31
N LEU A 152 9.27 -10.77 1.38
CA LEU A 152 9.94 -11.43 2.52
C LEU A 152 10.60 -12.77 2.16
N LEU A 153 10.05 -13.47 1.15
CA LEU A 153 10.57 -14.75 0.67
C LEU A 153 11.49 -14.58 -0.56
N ALA A 154 11.66 -13.36 -1.06
CA ALA A 154 12.25 -13.09 -2.36
C ALA A 154 13.78 -13.24 -2.34
N GLY A 155 14.27 -14.28 -3.01
CA GLY A 155 15.68 -14.47 -3.37
C GLY A 155 15.93 -14.52 -4.88
N GLU A 156 14.90 -14.80 -5.69
CA GLU A 156 15.02 -15.09 -7.11
C GLU A 156 14.32 -14.07 -8.02
N ILE A 157 14.79 -13.95 -9.26
CA ILE A 157 14.27 -12.98 -10.24
C ILE A 157 12.77 -13.15 -10.53
N ILE A 158 12.27 -14.39 -10.48
CA ILE A 158 10.85 -14.69 -10.69
C ILE A 158 9.99 -14.06 -9.59
N GLN A 159 10.44 -14.15 -8.33
CA GLN A 159 9.72 -13.56 -7.20
C GLN A 159 9.65 -12.03 -7.32
N ILE A 160 10.74 -11.41 -7.79
CA ILE A 160 10.79 -9.96 -8.04
C ILE A 160 9.76 -9.56 -9.12
N VAL A 161 9.68 -10.29 -10.24
CA VAL A 161 8.73 -9.99 -11.32
C VAL A 161 7.28 -10.16 -10.86
N ILE A 162 7.00 -11.21 -10.09
CA ILE A 162 5.66 -11.45 -9.53
C ILE A 162 5.30 -10.32 -8.56
N GLY A 163 6.20 -9.96 -7.64
CA GLY A 163 5.97 -8.88 -6.68
C GLY A 163 5.67 -7.55 -7.38
N MET A 164 6.49 -7.17 -8.36
CA MET A 164 6.24 -5.95 -9.16
C MET A 164 4.88 -5.95 -9.86
N THR A 165 4.45 -7.11 -10.37
CA THR A 165 3.13 -7.25 -10.99
C THR A 165 2.00 -7.06 -9.98
N LEU A 166 2.12 -7.68 -8.80
CA LEU A 166 1.15 -7.53 -7.71
C LEU A 166 1.10 -6.09 -7.21
N LEU A 167 2.24 -5.43 -7.06
CA LEU A 167 2.35 -4.03 -6.68
C LEU A 167 1.67 -3.10 -7.70
N MET A 168 1.79 -3.37 -9.01
CA MET A 168 1.04 -2.60 -10.01
C MET A 168 -0.47 -2.83 -9.87
N LEU A 169 -0.90 -4.08 -9.67
CA LEU A 169 -2.32 -4.43 -9.52
C LEU A 169 -2.93 -3.83 -8.24
N ASP A 170 -2.19 -3.83 -7.13
CA ASP A 170 -2.63 -3.21 -5.88
C ASP A 170 -2.80 -1.70 -6.05
N SER A 171 -1.90 -1.05 -6.78
CA SER A 171 -1.87 0.40 -6.90
C SER A 171 -3.03 0.89 -7.76
N ILE A 172 -3.32 0.16 -8.84
CA ILE A 172 -4.54 0.37 -9.65
C ILE A 172 -5.78 0.17 -8.78
N SER A 173 -5.83 -0.91 -8.00
CA SER A 173 -6.98 -1.24 -7.16
C SER A 173 -7.20 -0.21 -6.04
N PHE A 174 -6.13 0.27 -5.40
CA PHE A 174 -6.20 1.34 -4.41
C PHE A 174 -6.64 2.66 -5.04
N TYR A 175 -6.21 2.96 -6.28
CA TYR A 175 -6.62 4.18 -6.98
C TYR A 175 -8.12 4.15 -7.25
N LEU A 176 -8.63 3.02 -7.75
CA LEU A 176 -10.06 2.76 -7.92
C LEU A 176 -10.81 2.72 -6.59
N GLY A 177 -10.16 2.32 -5.50
CA GLY A 177 -10.75 2.30 -4.17
C GLY A 177 -10.95 3.68 -3.56
N TYR A 178 -9.97 4.58 -3.69
CA TYR A 178 -9.97 5.90 -3.04
C TYR A 178 -10.48 7.03 -3.95
N ILE A 179 -10.09 7.05 -5.22
CA ILE A 179 -10.22 8.21 -6.13
C ILE A 179 -11.24 7.93 -7.25
N LEU A 180 -12.06 6.89 -7.12
CA LEU A 180 -13.03 6.54 -8.17
C LEU A 180 -13.88 7.74 -8.58
N LEU A 181 -13.66 8.24 -9.80
CA LEU A 181 -14.40 9.37 -10.36
C LEU A 181 -15.81 8.92 -10.70
N GLU A 182 -16.81 9.80 -10.53
CA GLU A 182 -18.23 9.52 -10.82
C GLU A 182 -18.46 8.91 -12.22
N LYS A 183 -17.66 9.31 -13.21
CA LYS A 183 -17.72 8.77 -14.58
C LYS A 183 -17.35 7.28 -14.64
N VAL A 184 -16.35 6.86 -13.89
CA VAL A 184 -15.91 5.45 -13.81
C VAL A 184 -16.94 4.62 -13.05
N ILE A 185 -17.53 5.19 -11.99
CA ILE A 185 -18.61 4.56 -11.21
C ILE A 185 -19.79 4.20 -12.13
N LYS A 186 -20.24 5.14 -12.97
CA LYS A 186 -21.36 4.90 -13.91
C LYS A 186 -21.06 3.76 -14.90
N ILE A 187 -19.82 3.65 -15.38
CA ILE A 187 -19.42 2.55 -16.29
C ILE A 187 -19.46 1.21 -15.55
N PHE A 188 -18.87 1.13 -14.35
CA PHE A 188 -18.85 -0.11 -13.58
C PHE A 188 -20.25 -0.58 -13.16
N LEU A 189 -21.09 0.32 -12.67
CA LEU A 189 -22.47 -0.02 -12.30
C LEU A 189 -23.29 -0.48 -13.52
N LYS A 190 -23.06 0.13 -14.69
CA LYS A 190 -23.67 -0.33 -15.94
C LYS A 190 -23.22 -1.75 -16.30
N LEU A 191 -21.93 -2.05 -16.21
CA LEU A 191 -21.40 -3.40 -16.49
C LEU A 191 -21.93 -4.45 -15.52
N GLU A 192 -22.04 -4.13 -14.23
CA GLU A 192 -22.61 -5.04 -13.23
C GLU A 192 -24.10 -5.31 -13.47
N SER A 193 -24.86 -4.30 -13.93
CA SER A 193 -26.27 -4.47 -14.33
C SER A 193 -26.42 -5.35 -15.57
N ILE A 194 -25.49 -5.26 -16.51
CA ILE A 194 -25.47 -6.09 -17.73
C ILE A 194 -25.16 -7.55 -17.38
N GLY A 195 -24.26 -7.79 -16.43
CA GLY A 195 -23.93 -9.15 -15.97
C GLY A 195 -25.02 -9.83 -15.13
N LYS A 196 -26.00 -9.08 -14.62
CA LYS A 196 -27.13 -9.62 -13.83
C LYS A 196 -28.43 -9.77 -14.62
N ASN A 197 -28.50 -9.27 -15.85
CA ASN A 197 -29.61 -9.59 -16.74
C ASN A 197 -29.28 -10.88 -17.51
N PRO A 198 -30.10 -11.95 -17.43
CA PRO A 198 -30.00 -13.01 -18.42
C PRO A 198 -30.15 -12.34 -19.79
N ILE A 199 -29.25 -12.68 -20.70
CA ILE A 199 -29.25 -12.22 -22.09
C ILE A 199 -30.71 -12.23 -22.56
N PRO A 200 -31.34 -11.07 -22.85
CA PRO A 200 -32.64 -11.10 -23.49
C PRO A 200 -32.39 -11.80 -24.82
N HIS A 201 -33.05 -12.93 -25.02
CA HIS A 201 -33.18 -13.57 -26.32
C HIS A 201 -33.68 -12.49 -27.29
N TYR A 202 -32.74 -11.82 -27.98
CA TYR A 202 -33.08 -10.99 -29.11
C TYR A 202 -33.55 -11.97 -30.19
N GLN A 203 -34.85 -12.19 -30.21
CA GLN A 203 -35.54 -12.68 -31.38
C GLN A 203 -35.19 -11.71 -32.51
N PHE A 204 -34.41 -12.20 -33.46
CA PHE A 204 -34.34 -11.65 -34.81
C PHE A 204 -35.76 -11.67 -35.37
N LEU A 205 -36.50 -10.58 -35.19
CA LEU A 205 -37.67 -10.28 -35.98
C LEU A 205 -37.25 -9.22 -37.00
N LEU A 206 -36.95 -9.75 -38.19
CA LEU A 206 -37.35 -9.22 -39.50
C LEU A 206 -37.94 -7.80 -39.46
N PHE A 207 -37.23 -6.83 -40.04
CA PHE A 207 -37.67 -6.06 -41.21
C PHE A 207 -36.44 -5.38 -41.83
#